data_AF-A0A961IEY3-F1
#
_entry.id   AF-A0A961IEY3-F1
#
_cell.length_a   1.000
_cell.length_b   1.000
_cell.length_c   1.000
_cell.angle_alpha   90.00
_cell.angle_beta   90.00
_cell.angle_gamma   90.00
#
_symmetry.space_group_name_H-M   'P 1'
#
loop_
_entity.id
_entity.type
_entity.pdbx_description
1 polymer ?
#
loop_
_entity_poly.entity_id
_entity_poly.type
_entity_poly.pdbx_seq_one_letter_code
_entity_poly.pdbx_strand_id
1 'polypeptide(L)'
;MSTRKSSVNRVFKKEAERLFHARRRVLRDEQSLSELKSDYLEFCREYFRLLKRTISMTRMADAMQRELMQTNKQLQYAHRKMGTQLEIARQIQEHLYPLETRKLPGLEVHSRYIALDRVGGDFLDYTMPGEGLAGILLGDAAGHGVPASLVGSMARMALSGLSEWNTHPARLLGGLNDSLLHKIDRHYVTACYVIFNAAN
;
A
#
# COMPACT_ATOMS: atom_id res chain seq x y z
N MET A 1 -27.04 18.57 3.79
CA MET A 1 -27.00 19.88 3.08
C MET A 1 -28.22 20.79 3.32
N SER A 2 -29.19 20.43 4.18
CA SER A 2 -30.47 21.17 4.34
C SER A 2 -30.43 22.31 5.38
N THR A 3 -29.55 22.26 6.39
CA THR A 3 -29.62 23.15 7.56
C THR A 3 -28.93 24.52 7.39
N ARG A 4 -27.90 24.66 6.55
CA ARG A 4 -27.15 25.93 6.36
C ARG A 4 -27.85 26.98 5.50
N LYS A 5 -28.74 26.56 4.57
CA LYS A 5 -29.59 27.49 3.80
C LYS A 5 -30.57 28.25 4.69
N SER A 6 -30.98 27.66 5.82
CA SER A 6 -31.96 28.24 6.74
C SER A 6 -31.44 29.48 7.48
N SER A 7 -30.17 29.50 7.90
CA SER A 7 -29.61 30.57 8.72
C SER A 7 -29.36 31.84 7.92
N VAL A 8 -28.83 31.71 6.70
CA VAL A 8 -28.58 32.84 5.79
C VAL A 8 -29.90 33.46 5.36
N ASN A 9 -30.90 32.65 4.96
CA ASN A 9 -32.24 33.15 4.64
C ASN A 9 -32.91 33.86 5.83
N ARG A 10 -32.67 33.41 7.07
CA ARG A 10 -33.27 34.02 8.26
C ARG A 10 -32.69 35.40 8.57
N VAL A 11 -31.39 35.61 8.33
CA VAL A 11 -30.74 36.92 8.48
C VAL A 11 -31.20 37.87 7.37
N PHE A 12 -31.22 37.43 6.11
CA PHE A 12 -31.72 38.26 5.01
C PHE A 12 -33.19 38.65 5.17
N LYS A 13 -34.04 37.74 5.67
CA LYS A 13 -35.47 38.01 5.89
C LYS A 13 -35.70 39.00 7.04
N LYS A 14 -34.98 38.87 8.16
CA LYS A 14 -35.05 39.82 9.28
C LYS A 14 -34.55 41.22 8.92
N GLU A 15 -33.48 41.32 8.14
CA GLU A 15 -32.91 42.62 7.76
C GLU A 15 -33.71 43.31 6.64
N ALA A 16 -34.30 42.56 5.71
CA ALA A 16 -35.25 43.09 4.73
C ALA A 16 -36.50 43.67 5.42
N GLU A 17 -37.02 42.99 6.45
CA GLU A 17 -38.12 43.50 7.29
C GLU A 17 -37.71 44.78 8.03
N ARG A 18 -36.48 44.86 8.57
CA ARG A 18 -35.95 46.09 9.21
C ARG A 18 -35.83 47.27 8.24
N LEU A 19 -35.28 47.07 7.04
CA LEU A 19 -35.18 48.10 6.01
C LEU A 19 -36.57 48.56 5.51
N PHE A 20 -37.54 47.64 5.42
CA PHE A 20 -38.92 47.94 5.06
C PHE A 20 -39.63 48.79 6.14
N HIS A 21 -39.40 48.50 7.42
CA HIS A 21 -39.90 49.31 8.53
C HIS A 21 -39.20 50.67 8.64
N ALA A 22 -37.91 50.74 8.35
CA ALA A 22 -37.14 51.97 8.39
C ALA A 22 -37.52 52.93 7.25
N ARG A 23 -37.88 52.41 6.05
CA ARG A 23 -38.47 53.19 4.94
C ARG A 23 -39.76 53.93 5.33
N ARG A 24 -40.53 53.41 6.30
CA ARG A 24 -41.74 54.05 6.83
C ARG A 24 -41.45 55.25 7.76
N ARG A 25 -40.25 55.33 8.34
CA ARG A 25 -39.82 56.45 9.23
C ARG A 25 -39.24 57.64 8.46
N VAL A 26 -38.64 57.41 7.30
CA VAL A 26 -37.94 58.43 6.47
C VAL A 26 -38.86 59.54 5.97
N LEU A 27 -40.18 59.31 5.90
CA LEU A 27 -41.14 60.33 5.45
C LEU A 27 -41.41 61.45 6.48
N ARG A 28 -40.68 61.54 7.61
CA ARG A 28 -40.99 62.48 8.69
C ARG A 28 -39.85 63.38 9.21
N ASP A 29 -38.56 63.08 9.02
CA ASP A 29 -37.48 63.89 9.63
C ASP A 29 -36.05 63.64 9.05
N GLU A 30 -35.16 64.64 9.09
CA GLU A 30 -33.75 64.54 8.63
C GLU A 30 -32.88 63.68 9.54
N GLN A 31 -33.12 63.67 10.86
CA GLN A 31 -32.41 62.79 11.80
C GLN A 31 -32.62 61.31 11.47
N SER A 32 -33.84 60.95 11.04
CA SER A 32 -34.19 59.58 10.64
C SER A 32 -33.47 59.11 9.37
N LEU A 33 -33.06 60.03 8.50
CA LEU A 33 -32.23 59.73 7.33
C LEU A 33 -30.78 59.41 7.71
N SER A 34 -30.24 60.07 8.74
CA SER A 34 -28.86 59.85 9.20
C SER A 34 -28.67 58.48 9.85
N GLU A 35 -29.61 58.06 10.69
CA GLU A 35 -29.63 56.74 11.33
C GLU A 35 -29.77 55.62 10.31
N LEU A 36 -30.69 55.77 9.34
CA LEU A 36 -30.86 54.80 8.26
C LEU A 36 -29.58 54.61 7.44
N LYS A 37 -28.86 55.72 7.17
CA LYS A 37 -27.61 55.69 6.42
C LYS A 37 -26.51 54.96 7.21
N SER A 38 -26.46 55.14 8.53
CA SER A 38 -25.55 54.41 9.43
C SER A 38 -25.83 52.91 9.43
N ASP A 39 -27.10 52.51 9.62
CA ASP A 39 -27.52 51.11 9.64
C ASP A 39 -27.24 50.41 8.31
N TYR A 40 -27.50 51.09 7.19
CA TYR A 40 -27.20 50.58 5.86
C TYR A 40 -25.67 50.40 5.65
N LEU A 41 -24.84 51.33 6.12
CA LEU A 41 -23.39 51.22 6.04
C LEU A 41 -22.84 50.10 6.92
N GLU A 42 -23.42 49.87 8.10
CA GLU A 42 -23.06 48.74 8.96
C GLU A 42 -23.45 47.40 8.33
N PHE A 43 -24.64 47.30 7.76
CA PHE A 43 -25.08 46.14 6.97
C PHE A 43 -24.14 45.86 5.80
N CYS A 44 -23.79 46.88 5.00
CA CYS A 44 -22.85 46.71 3.89
C CYS A 44 -21.48 46.23 4.38
N ARG A 45 -20.97 46.76 5.50
CA ARG A 45 -19.71 46.30 6.10
C ARG A 45 -19.75 44.83 6.50
N GLU A 46 -20.82 44.38 7.15
CA GLU A 46 -20.96 42.98 7.56
C GLU A 46 -21.15 42.05 6.36
N TYR A 47 -21.94 42.45 5.37
CA TYR A 47 -22.12 41.71 4.13
C TYR A 47 -20.80 41.51 3.37
N PHE A 48 -20.01 42.58 3.20
CA PHE A 48 -18.68 42.49 2.57
C PHE A 48 -17.70 41.61 3.38
N ARG A 49 -17.76 41.66 4.71
CA ARG A 49 -16.94 40.80 5.59
C ARG A 49 -17.26 39.32 5.39
N LEU A 50 -18.54 38.96 5.34
CA LEU A 50 -19.00 37.58 5.10
C LEU A 50 -18.68 37.11 3.68
N LEU A 51 -18.84 37.98 2.67
CA LEU A 51 -18.50 37.67 1.28
C LEU A 51 -17.00 37.38 1.13
N LYS A 52 -16.13 38.20 1.74
CA LYS A 52 -14.67 37.99 1.73
C LYS A 52 -14.28 36.66 2.37
N ARG A 53 -14.86 36.31 3.54
CA ARG A 53 -14.64 35.00 4.18
C ARG A 53 -15.06 33.84 3.28
N THR A 54 -16.22 33.95 2.65
CA THR A 54 -16.76 32.90 1.78
C THR A 54 -15.86 32.68 0.57
N ILE A 55 -15.47 33.75 -0.13
CA ILE A 55 -14.56 33.67 -1.29
C ILE A 55 -13.20 33.10 -0.87
N SER A 56 -12.66 33.52 0.28
CA SER A 56 -11.38 32.99 0.76
C SER A 56 -11.46 31.51 1.09
N MET A 57 -12.53 31.06 1.74
CA MET A 57 -12.76 29.65 2.05
C MET A 57 -12.91 28.81 0.78
N THR A 58 -13.64 29.29 -0.22
CA THR A 58 -13.78 28.58 -1.50
C THR A 58 -12.42 28.45 -2.19
N ARG A 59 -11.63 29.52 -2.25
CA ARG A 59 -10.28 29.49 -2.84
C ARG A 59 -9.35 28.53 -2.11
N MET A 60 -9.40 28.48 -0.79
CA MET A 60 -8.63 27.53 0.02
C MET A 60 -9.08 26.09 -0.24
N ALA A 61 -10.39 25.84 -0.33
CA ALA A 61 -10.92 24.52 -0.67
C ALA A 61 -10.46 24.08 -2.07
N ASP A 62 -10.49 24.96 -3.06
CA ASP A 62 -10.01 24.68 -4.43
C ASP A 62 -8.50 24.43 -4.47
N ALA A 63 -7.72 25.15 -3.66
CA ALA A 63 -6.28 24.92 -3.54
C ALA A 63 -5.97 23.56 -2.90
N MET A 64 -6.60 23.26 -1.76
CA MET A 64 -6.48 21.98 -1.06
C MET A 64 -6.90 20.80 -1.95
N GLN A 65 -8.00 20.96 -2.70
CA GLN A 65 -8.51 19.91 -3.59
C GLN A 65 -7.54 19.64 -4.74
N ARG A 66 -6.87 20.67 -5.26
CA ARG A 66 -5.81 20.51 -6.27
C ARG A 66 -4.59 19.79 -5.71
N GLU A 67 -4.15 20.17 -4.51
CA GLU A 67 -3.02 19.52 -3.83
C GLU A 67 -3.33 18.05 -3.55
N LEU A 68 -4.51 17.74 -3.00
CA LEU A 68 -4.96 16.37 -2.76
C LEU A 68 -4.99 15.54 -4.04
N MET A 69 -5.50 16.10 -5.14
CA MET A 69 -5.48 15.43 -6.44
C MET A 69 -4.05 15.15 -6.93
N GLN A 70 -3.12 16.07 -6.70
CA GLN A 70 -1.72 15.89 -7.09
C GLN A 70 -1.04 14.79 -6.26
N THR A 71 -1.21 14.82 -4.94
CA THR A 71 -0.66 13.80 -4.03
C THR A 71 -1.25 12.42 -4.33
N ASN A 72 -2.57 12.33 -4.56
CA ASN A 72 -3.22 11.08 -4.90
C ASN A 72 -2.70 10.52 -6.24
N LYS A 73 -2.51 11.38 -7.25
CA LYS A 73 -1.87 10.97 -8.51
C LYS A 73 -0.45 10.43 -8.31
N GLN A 74 0.37 11.08 -7.49
CA GLN A 74 1.73 10.64 -7.18
C GLN A 74 1.71 9.29 -6.45
N LEU A 75 0.83 9.12 -5.46
CA LEU A 75 0.67 7.88 -4.72
C LEU A 75 0.24 6.73 -5.65
N GLN A 76 -0.75 6.96 -6.52
CA GLN A 76 -1.19 5.98 -7.52
C GLN A 76 -0.10 5.62 -8.52
N TYR A 77 0.75 6.58 -8.90
CA TYR A 77 1.89 6.32 -9.77
C TYR A 77 2.93 5.44 -9.05
N ALA A 78 3.31 5.80 -7.83
CA ALA A 78 4.26 5.03 -7.03
C ALA A 78 3.76 3.59 -6.77
N HIS A 79 2.49 3.45 -6.40
CA HIS A 79 1.85 2.16 -6.17
C HIS A 79 1.85 1.29 -7.44
N ARG A 80 1.51 1.87 -8.61
CA ARG A 80 1.57 1.14 -9.89
C ARG A 80 2.99 0.70 -10.22
N LYS A 81 3.97 1.59 -10.08
CA LYS A 81 5.37 1.29 -10.35
C LYS A 81 5.89 0.16 -9.46
N MET A 82 5.58 0.20 -8.16
CA MET A 82 5.94 -0.85 -7.22
C MET A 82 5.24 -2.17 -7.57
N GLY A 83 3.96 -2.13 -7.94
CA GLY A 83 3.22 -3.31 -8.43
C GLY A 83 3.89 -3.96 -9.64
N THR A 84 4.33 -3.18 -10.62
CA THR A 84 5.07 -3.70 -11.79
C THR A 84 6.40 -4.33 -11.40
N GLN A 85 7.17 -3.71 -10.50
CA GLN A 85 8.44 -4.26 -10.02
C GLN A 85 8.25 -5.60 -9.28
N LEU A 86 7.21 -5.69 -8.46
CA LEU A 86 6.87 -6.94 -7.76
C LEU A 86 6.42 -8.04 -8.72
N GLU A 87 5.73 -7.69 -9.81
CA GLU A 87 5.34 -8.67 -10.84
C GLU A 87 6.57 -9.23 -11.57
N ILE A 88 7.56 -8.39 -11.87
CA ILE A 88 8.84 -8.85 -12.43
C ILE A 88 9.57 -9.76 -11.44
N ALA A 89 9.63 -9.38 -10.16
CA ALA A 89 10.26 -10.20 -9.13
C ALA A 89 9.55 -11.57 -8.98
N ARG A 90 8.21 -11.58 -9.04
CA ARG A 90 7.40 -12.80 -9.06
C ARG A 90 7.78 -13.70 -10.23
N GLN A 91 7.84 -13.15 -11.44
CA GLN A 91 8.24 -13.91 -12.62
C GLN A 91 9.64 -14.51 -12.45
N ILE A 92 10.61 -13.74 -11.93
CA ILE A 92 11.96 -14.28 -11.67
C ILE A 92 11.90 -15.43 -10.66
N GLN A 93 11.15 -15.28 -9.57
CA GLN A 93 10.98 -16.32 -8.55
C GLN A 93 10.30 -17.57 -9.12
N GLU A 94 9.30 -17.43 -9.99
CA GLU A 94 8.63 -18.55 -10.66
C GLU A 94 9.58 -19.30 -11.60
N HIS A 95 10.44 -18.60 -12.34
CA HIS A 95 11.46 -19.24 -13.17
C HIS A 95 12.56 -19.90 -12.35
N LEU A 96 12.88 -19.34 -11.18
CA LEU A 96 13.81 -19.94 -10.24
C LEU A 96 13.20 -21.19 -9.60
N TYR A 97 11.87 -21.22 -9.43
CA TYR A 97 11.10 -22.32 -8.84
C TYR A 97 10.25 -23.04 -9.88
N PRO A 98 10.84 -23.76 -10.86
CA PRO A 98 10.05 -24.54 -11.80
C PRO A 98 9.36 -25.69 -11.05
N LEU A 99 8.10 -25.45 -10.67
CA LEU A 99 7.20 -26.40 -10.02
C LEU A 99 6.53 -27.27 -11.07
N GLU A 100 7.35 -27.91 -11.90
CA GLU A 100 6.85 -28.98 -12.74
C GLU A 100 6.78 -30.25 -11.89
N THR A 101 5.76 -31.09 -12.13
CA THR A 101 5.69 -32.43 -11.58
C THR A 101 6.95 -33.18 -11.97
N ARG A 102 7.88 -33.35 -11.01
CA ARG A 102 9.07 -34.17 -11.21
C ARG A 102 8.74 -35.60 -10.83
N LYS A 103 8.97 -36.51 -11.78
CA LYS A 103 9.04 -37.95 -11.49
C LYS A 103 10.39 -38.20 -10.84
N LEU A 104 10.40 -38.41 -9.53
CA LEU A 104 11.58 -38.82 -8.80
C LEU A 104 11.59 -40.35 -8.67
N PRO A 105 12.75 -40.99 -8.45
CA PRO A 105 12.81 -42.44 -8.23
C PRO A 105 11.84 -42.86 -7.12
N GLY A 106 10.88 -43.73 -7.45
CA GLY A 106 9.90 -44.27 -6.50
C GLY A 106 8.87 -43.26 -5.96
N LEU A 107 8.85 -42.00 -6.42
CA LEU A 107 7.95 -40.97 -5.93
C LEU A 107 7.28 -40.18 -7.07
N GLU A 108 5.96 -40.04 -6.97
CA GLU A 108 5.21 -39.04 -7.72
C GLU A 108 4.99 -37.82 -6.84
N VAL A 109 5.72 -36.74 -7.10
CA VAL A 109 5.68 -35.54 -6.27
C VAL A 109 4.86 -34.45 -6.94
N HIS A 110 3.85 -33.96 -6.22
CA HIS A 110 3.01 -32.83 -6.59
C HIS A 110 3.31 -31.66 -5.68
N SER A 111 3.58 -30.49 -6.27
CA SER A 111 3.84 -29.28 -5.51
C SER A 111 3.13 -28.07 -6.10
N ARG A 112 2.71 -27.18 -5.22
CA ARG A 112 2.16 -25.89 -5.58
C ARG A 112 2.71 -24.84 -4.64
N TYR A 113 3.21 -23.75 -5.20
CA TYR A 113 3.67 -22.59 -4.45
C TYR A 113 2.66 -21.45 -4.64
N ILE A 114 2.16 -20.91 -3.55
CA ILE A 114 1.25 -19.77 -3.54
C ILE A 114 1.80 -18.78 -2.51
N ALA A 115 2.37 -17.67 -2.97
CA ALA A 115 2.82 -16.61 -2.09
C ALA A 115 1.62 -15.87 -1.46
N LEU A 116 1.80 -15.34 -0.24
CA LEU A 116 0.81 -14.49 0.44
C LEU A 116 0.56 -13.17 -0.33
N ASP A 117 1.63 -12.58 -0.88
CA ASP A 117 1.60 -11.39 -1.73
C ASP A 117 1.96 -11.75 -3.19
N ARG A 118 2.83 -10.98 -3.84
CA ARG A 118 3.39 -11.27 -5.17
C ARG A 118 4.60 -12.20 -5.12
N VAL A 119 5.36 -12.16 -4.02
CA VAL A 119 6.59 -12.95 -3.78
C VAL A 119 6.60 -13.45 -2.35
N GLY A 120 7.27 -14.56 -2.08
CA GLY A 120 7.29 -15.22 -0.77
C GLY A 120 8.67 -15.75 -0.39
N GLY A 121 8.89 -16.02 0.90
CA GLY A 121 10.17 -16.52 1.43
C GLY A 121 10.34 -18.03 1.29
N ASP A 122 9.24 -18.77 1.17
CA ASP A 122 9.26 -20.22 1.08
C ASP A 122 9.89 -20.67 -0.24
N PHE A 123 10.55 -21.81 -0.19
CA PHE A 123 11.15 -22.44 -1.36
C PHE A 123 11.11 -23.96 -1.25
N LEU A 124 11.02 -24.59 -2.42
CA LEU A 124 11.01 -26.02 -2.60
C LEU A 124 11.96 -26.37 -3.74
N ASP A 125 12.85 -27.32 -3.50
CA ASP A 125 13.74 -27.85 -4.54
C ASP A 125 13.85 -29.38 -4.48
N TYR A 126 14.20 -29.95 -5.62
CA TYR A 126 14.35 -31.39 -5.79
C TYR A 126 15.73 -31.71 -6.33
N THR A 127 16.39 -32.66 -5.70
CA THR A 127 17.73 -33.14 -6.09
C THR A 127 17.66 -34.63 -6.39
N MET A 128 18.59 -35.12 -7.21
CA MET A 128 18.81 -36.56 -7.45
C MET A 128 20.20 -36.92 -6.90
N PRO A 129 20.32 -37.28 -5.61
CA PRO A 129 21.61 -37.53 -4.96
C PRO A 129 22.42 -38.70 -5.53
N GLY A 130 21.74 -39.63 -6.21
CA GLY A 130 22.32 -40.86 -6.76
C GLY A 130 21.23 -41.75 -7.36
N GLU A 131 21.61 -42.90 -7.91
CA GLU A 131 20.66 -43.86 -8.47
C GLU A 131 19.67 -44.34 -7.40
N GLY A 132 18.38 -44.31 -7.71
CA GLY A 132 17.31 -44.71 -6.79
C GLY A 132 17.05 -43.74 -5.64
N LEU A 133 17.79 -42.63 -5.53
CA LEU A 133 17.61 -41.64 -4.48
C LEU A 133 16.86 -40.40 -4.96
N ALA A 134 15.92 -39.95 -4.14
CA ALA A 134 15.17 -38.72 -4.33
C ALA A 134 15.41 -37.78 -3.15
N GLY A 135 15.97 -36.59 -3.39
CA GLY A 135 16.17 -35.58 -2.36
C GLY A 135 15.17 -34.44 -2.51
N ILE A 136 14.56 -34.01 -1.40
CA ILE A 136 13.55 -32.96 -1.34
C ILE A 136 13.99 -31.94 -0.29
N LEU A 137 14.13 -30.67 -0.70
CA LEU A 137 14.41 -29.54 0.20
C LEU A 137 13.18 -28.67 0.30
N LEU A 138 12.71 -28.42 1.52
CA LEU A 138 11.75 -27.36 1.82
C LEU A 138 12.39 -26.34 2.75
N GLY A 139 12.12 -25.07 2.54
CA GLY A 139 12.51 -24.04 3.48
C GLY A 139 11.60 -22.84 3.47
N ASP A 140 11.67 -22.08 4.55
CA ASP A 140 10.95 -20.84 4.78
C ASP A 140 11.93 -19.80 5.35
N ALA A 141 11.96 -18.63 4.73
CA ALA A 141 12.77 -17.50 5.14
C ALA A 141 11.94 -16.56 6.02
N ALA A 142 12.45 -16.26 7.21
CA ALA A 142 11.75 -15.44 8.19
C ALA A 142 11.31 -14.08 7.62
N GLY A 143 10.04 -13.74 7.80
CA GLY A 143 9.43 -12.51 7.31
C GLY A 143 8.43 -12.76 6.18
N HIS A 144 8.16 -11.73 5.38
CA HIS A 144 7.31 -11.85 4.19
C HIS A 144 7.69 -10.82 3.12
N GLY A 145 7.14 -10.97 1.92
CA GLY A 145 7.34 -10.05 0.80
C GLY A 145 8.76 -10.10 0.23
N VAL A 146 9.25 -8.96 -0.26
CA VAL A 146 10.50 -8.89 -1.04
C VAL A 146 11.73 -9.37 -0.25
N PRO A 147 11.99 -8.92 0.99
CA PRO A 147 13.20 -9.34 1.72
C PRO A 147 13.28 -10.86 1.91
N ALA A 148 12.19 -11.48 2.37
CA ALA A 148 12.12 -12.93 2.56
C ALA A 148 12.31 -13.67 1.22
N SER A 149 11.70 -13.19 0.13
CA SER A 149 11.84 -13.81 -1.19
C SER A 149 13.26 -13.78 -1.74
N LEU A 150 14.03 -12.73 -1.45
CA LEU A 150 15.44 -12.64 -1.84
C LEU A 150 16.27 -13.65 -1.04
N VAL A 151 16.02 -13.77 0.27
CA VAL A 151 16.71 -14.76 1.13
C VAL A 151 16.43 -16.19 0.65
N GLY A 152 15.17 -16.54 0.37
CA GLY A 152 14.80 -17.85 -0.18
C GLY A 152 15.45 -18.13 -1.53
N SER A 153 15.49 -17.14 -2.42
CA SER A 153 16.17 -17.23 -3.72
C SER A 153 17.68 -17.45 -3.57
N MET A 154 18.33 -16.76 -2.63
CA MET A 154 19.75 -16.94 -2.31
C MET A 154 20.03 -18.35 -1.75
N ALA A 155 19.19 -18.83 -0.84
CA ALA A 155 19.33 -20.17 -0.26
C ALA A 155 19.26 -21.24 -1.36
N ARG A 156 18.29 -21.12 -2.26
CA ARG A 156 18.17 -22.02 -3.41
C ARG A 156 19.37 -21.95 -4.36
N MET A 157 19.84 -20.76 -4.68
CA MET A 157 21.05 -20.62 -5.52
C MET A 157 22.27 -21.26 -4.85
N ALA A 158 22.43 -21.10 -3.54
CA ALA A 158 23.51 -21.74 -2.79
C ALA A 158 23.40 -23.28 -2.86
N LEU A 159 22.20 -23.84 -2.75
CA LEU A 159 21.97 -25.29 -2.86
C LEU A 159 22.55 -25.88 -4.15
N SER A 160 22.40 -25.18 -5.29
CA SER A 160 22.92 -25.66 -6.58
C SER A 160 24.44 -25.86 -6.57
N GLY A 161 25.17 -25.06 -5.80
CA GLY A 161 26.62 -25.19 -5.60
C GLY A 161 27.03 -26.31 -4.65
N LEU A 162 26.10 -26.89 -3.90
CA LEU A 162 26.34 -27.92 -2.88
C LEU A 162 25.90 -29.32 -3.33
N SER A 163 25.69 -29.50 -4.63
CA SER A 163 25.13 -30.74 -5.20
C SER A 163 25.95 -32.00 -4.87
N GLU A 164 27.25 -31.87 -4.64
CA GLU A 164 28.14 -32.95 -4.18
C GLU A 164 27.73 -33.52 -2.81
N TRP A 165 27.02 -32.75 -1.97
CA TRP A 165 26.61 -33.17 -0.62
C TRP A 165 25.14 -33.60 -0.56
N ASN A 166 24.46 -33.76 -1.70
CA ASN A 166 23.05 -34.18 -1.77
C ASN A 166 22.77 -35.53 -1.07
N THR A 167 23.78 -36.39 -0.87
CA THR A 167 23.64 -37.65 -0.13
C THR A 167 23.82 -37.51 1.39
N HIS A 168 24.20 -36.32 1.87
CA HIS A 168 24.58 -36.06 3.26
C HIS A 168 23.78 -34.86 3.82
N PRO A 169 22.54 -35.06 4.32
CA PRO A 169 21.65 -33.97 4.72
C PRO A 169 22.27 -32.97 5.69
N ALA A 170 23.00 -33.45 6.70
CA ALA A 170 23.66 -32.60 7.68
C ALA A 170 24.75 -31.72 7.05
N ARG A 171 25.54 -32.25 6.11
CA ARG A 171 26.57 -31.46 5.42
C ARG A 171 25.97 -30.47 4.45
N LEU A 172 24.94 -30.87 3.72
CA LEU A 172 24.23 -29.99 2.79
C LEU A 172 23.61 -28.81 3.52
N LEU A 173 22.88 -29.06 4.63
CA LEU A 173 22.28 -27.98 5.42
C LEU A 173 23.34 -27.13 6.14
N GLY A 174 24.45 -27.73 6.60
CA GLY A 174 25.59 -26.99 7.14
C GLY A 174 26.23 -26.06 6.12
N GLY A 175 26.49 -26.56 4.91
CA GLY A 175 27.00 -25.77 3.79
C GLY A 175 26.05 -24.66 3.35
N LEU A 176 24.75 -24.93 3.38
CA LEU A 176 23.72 -23.94 3.09
C LEU A 176 23.73 -22.84 4.16
N ASN A 177 23.81 -23.22 5.44
CA ASN A 177 23.96 -22.28 6.54
C ASN A 177 25.20 -21.40 6.36
N ASP A 178 26.36 -22.00 6.11
CA ASP A 178 27.62 -21.26 5.92
C ASP A 178 27.58 -20.34 4.69
N SER A 179 26.88 -20.76 3.64
CA SER A 179 26.68 -19.96 2.43
C SER A 179 25.82 -18.72 2.68
N LEU A 180 24.91 -18.78 3.64
CA LEU A 180 24.01 -17.69 4.01
C LEU A 180 24.53 -16.86 5.19
N LEU A 181 25.36 -17.47 6.04
CA LEU A 181 25.94 -16.84 7.22
C LEU A 181 26.66 -15.56 6.82
N HIS A 182 26.42 -14.48 7.57
CA HIS A 182 26.94 -13.13 7.31
C HIS A 182 26.45 -12.45 6.01
N LYS A 183 25.64 -13.11 5.18
CA LYS A 183 25.04 -12.50 3.97
C LYS A 183 23.59 -12.06 4.19
N ILE A 184 22.89 -12.67 5.14
CA ILE A 184 21.51 -12.33 5.50
C ILE A 184 21.50 -11.66 6.88
N ASP A 185 21.44 -10.32 6.93
CA ASP A 185 21.42 -9.59 8.20
C ASP A 185 20.00 -9.63 8.81
N ARG A 186 19.89 -10.04 10.08
CA ARG A 186 18.64 -10.17 10.87
C ARG A 186 17.54 -11.08 10.30
N HIS A 187 17.85 -11.86 9.26
CA HIS A 187 16.95 -12.86 8.70
C HIS A 187 17.53 -14.26 8.96
N TYR A 188 16.66 -15.24 9.08
CA TYR A 188 17.05 -16.65 9.19
C TYR A 188 16.16 -17.49 8.29
N VAL A 189 16.60 -18.71 8.02
CA VAL A 189 15.87 -19.69 7.22
C VAL A 189 15.66 -20.94 8.06
N THR A 190 14.43 -21.42 8.10
CA THR A 190 14.11 -22.77 8.57
C THR A 190 14.02 -23.69 7.37
N ALA A 191 14.83 -24.75 7.31
CA ALA A 191 14.84 -25.67 6.18
C ALA A 191 14.90 -27.13 6.64
N CYS A 192 14.33 -28.01 5.83
CA CYS A 192 14.34 -29.45 6.00
C CYS A 192 14.73 -30.10 4.68
N TYR A 193 15.71 -31.01 4.74
CA TYR A 193 16.14 -31.80 3.59
C TYR A 193 15.91 -33.28 3.88
N VAL A 194 15.17 -33.94 2.99
CA VAL A 194 14.78 -35.35 3.10
C VAL A 194 15.35 -36.12 1.93
N ILE A 195 15.93 -37.29 2.20
CA ILE A 195 16.35 -38.25 1.16
C ILE A 195 15.46 -39.48 1.28
N PHE A 196 14.85 -39.85 0.17
CA PHE A 196 14.09 -41.08 -0.01
C PHE A 196 14.88 -42.05 -0.89
N ASN A 197 14.86 -43.33 -0.54
CA ASN A 197 15.48 -44.40 -1.33
C ASN A 197 14.39 -45.31 -1.86
N ALA A 198 14.25 -45.38 -3.18
CA ALA A 198 13.22 -46.17 -3.85
C ALA A 198 13.47 -47.69 -3.79
N ALA A 199 14.66 -48.13 -3.36
CA ALA A 199 15.01 -49.55 -3.26
C ALA A 199 14.59 -50.20 -1.93
N ASN A 200 14.10 -49.43 -0.94
CA ASN A 200 13.68 -49.91 0.38
C ASN A 200 12.21 -49.60 0.66
#